data_AF-A0A497ADN6-F1
#
_entry.id   AF-A0A497ADN6-F1
#
_cell.length_a   1.000
_cell.length_b   1.000
_cell.length_c   1.000
_cell.angle_alpha   90.00
_cell.angle_beta   90.00
_cell.angle_gamma   90.00
#
_symmetry.space_group_name_H-M   'P 1'
#
loop_
_entity.id
_entity.type
_entity.pdbx_description
1 polymer ?
#
loop_
_entity_poly.entity_id
_entity_poly.type
_entity_poly.pdbx_seq_one_letter_code
_entity_poly.pdbx_strand_id
1 'polypeptide(L)'
;MKKIFSILFALVLVVSLGLATAAPVLAGTIRYVPSVYPTIQAAINASASGDTIIVAAGEYDAFQVIKKNDISIIGTDGVTITTANLHRIEVGPIEDVWVMAAVYDSENINIEGIDFDGTEVSGGNVVFGILYLDSTGRIADLTMENVIGTESGAGVAILHHVGLPTVEITGSTISNNKIGIFCGNSILEAHFNNIVGNTDFGVLNDGGGTVDATHNWWGDASGPFHKSLNPGGRGDEVSDNVDSEPWLEAEVVAAKTETVTGGGTVDAREEADTEVEVTGNAMVTVARYDENPGGDAPTDFNALDKYIDVYIPYTTEATAIEIRLYYTDAEVEAAGIDEDSLHLLWWNGTLWVQCSPDTASGVNTNSIYDYSGYMWAIITEDTTPSLDDLQGDEFGGYGHPTTPGGGFCFIATAAYGTDTAKEIDTLRKFRDEVLLSNSLGAEFVSLYYKTSPPIADFISQHEILRTAVRVGFVDSIVAILNWSHAS
;
A
#
# COMPACT_ATOMS: atom_id res chain seq x y z
N MET A 1 2.12 15.31 32.42
CA MET A 1 1.35 16.34 31.68
C MET A 1 1.74 16.41 30.20
N LYS A 2 2.16 15.30 29.57
CA LYS A 2 2.63 15.24 28.17
C LYS A 2 1.86 14.21 27.29
N LYS A 3 0.70 13.74 27.74
CA LYS A 3 -0.12 12.74 27.03
C LYS A 3 -1.56 13.23 26.74
N ILE A 4 -1.82 14.53 26.80
CA ILE A 4 -3.16 15.11 26.62
C ILE A 4 -3.18 16.17 25.49
N PHE A 5 -2.06 16.42 24.81
CA PHE A 5 -1.99 17.43 23.75
C PHE A 5 -1.99 16.86 22.32
N SER A 6 -1.81 15.55 22.12
CA SER A 6 -1.90 14.91 20.80
C SER A 6 -3.31 14.45 20.40
N ILE A 7 -4.25 14.41 21.36
CA ILE A 7 -5.64 13.96 21.11
C ILE A 7 -6.56 15.13 20.73
N LEU A 8 -6.07 16.38 20.79
CA LEU A 8 -6.88 17.58 20.51
C LEU A 8 -6.71 18.13 19.08
N PHE A 9 -5.82 17.56 18.26
CA PHE A 9 -5.60 18.01 16.88
C PHE A 9 -6.28 17.10 15.84
N ALA A 10 -6.54 15.84 16.19
CA ALA A 10 -7.33 14.90 15.36
C ALA A 10 -8.85 15.19 15.33
N LEU A 11 -9.34 16.20 16.08
CA LEU A 11 -10.78 16.47 16.23
C LEU A 11 -11.29 17.70 15.44
N VAL A 12 -10.45 18.31 14.60
CA VAL A 12 -10.81 19.48 13.78
C VAL A 12 -11.00 19.14 12.30
N LEU A 13 -10.67 17.92 11.86
CA LEU A 13 -10.83 17.46 10.48
C LEU A 13 -12.08 16.56 10.29
N VAL A 14 -13.22 16.93 10.90
CA VAL A 14 -14.46 16.12 10.86
C VAL A 14 -15.66 16.90 10.28
N VAL A 15 -15.44 17.98 9.50
CA VAL A 15 -16.56 18.84 9.03
C VAL A 15 -16.57 19.16 7.52
N SER A 16 -15.75 18.54 6.68
CA SER A 16 -15.84 18.78 5.23
C SER A 16 -15.48 17.57 4.37
N LEU A 17 -16.32 16.53 4.41
CA LEU A 17 -16.96 15.85 3.27
C LEU A 17 -17.54 14.53 3.82
N GLY A 18 -18.84 14.29 3.65
CA GLY A 18 -19.47 13.04 4.09
C GLY A 18 -20.71 13.16 4.96
N LEU A 19 -21.55 14.19 4.79
CA LEU A 19 -22.99 14.10 5.11
C LEU A 19 -23.79 15.02 4.19
N ALA A 20 -23.50 14.95 2.89
CA ALA A 20 -24.55 15.15 1.92
C ALA A 20 -25.43 13.89 2.02
N THR A 21 -26.71 14.05 2.32
CA THR A 21 -27.68 13.02 1.98
C THR A 21 -27.51 12.77 0.48
N ALA A 22 -26.83 11.68 0.10
CA ALA A 22 -26.61 11.35 -1.30
C ALA A 22 -27.98 11.17 -1.94
N ALA A 23 -28.48 12.22 -2.58
CA ALA A 23 -29.34 12.04 -3.73
C ALA A 23 -28.54 11.13 -4.67
N PRO A 24 -29.13 10.06 -5.21
CA PRO A 24 -28.40 9.18 -6.11
C PRO A 24 -27.82 10.02 -7.24
N VAL A 25 -26.51 10.21 -7.25
CA VAL A 25 -25.80 10.73 -8.42
C VAL A 25 -26.04 9.67 -9.48
N LEU A 26 -26.81 10.02 -10.51
CA LEU A 26 -26.91 9.18 -11.70
C LEU A 26 -25.48 8.98 -12.19
N ALA A 27 -25.03 7.72 -12.33
CA ALA A 27 -23.72 7.41 -12.89
C ALA A 27 -23.54 8.21 -14.19
N GLY A 28 -22.50 9.05 -14.25
CA GLY A 28 -22.29 9.93 -15.37
C GLY A 28 -21.92 9.17 -16.64
N THR A 29 -21.79 9.92 -17.73
CA THR A 29 -21.47 9.36 -19.04
C THR A 29 -19.97 9.13 -19.17
N ILE A 30 -19.59 7.97 -19.71
CA ILE A 30 -18.20 7.70 -20.10
C ILE A 30 -17.92 8.31 -21.47
N ARG A 31 -16.84 9.07 -21.58
CA ARG A 31 -16.40 9.78 -22.80
C ARG A 31 -15.01 9.30 -23.19
N TYR A 32 -14.84 8.91 -24.45
CA TYR A 32 -13.58 8.33 -24.92
C TYR A 32 -12.78 9.30 -25.80
N VAL A 33 -11.49 9.44 -25.50
CA VAL A 33 -10.50 10.20 -26.25
C VAL A 33 -9.45 9.20 -26.81
N PRO A 34 -9.08 9.26 -28.10
CA PRO A 34 -9.54 10.20 -29.12
C PRO A 34 -10.76 9.68 -29.92
N SER A 35 -11.28 8.48 -29.60
CA SER A 35 -12.21 7.75 -30.47
C SER A 35 -13.57 8.44 -30.66
N VAL A 36 -14.04 9.19 -29.65
CA VAL A 36 -15.28 9.98 -29.71
C VAL A 36 -14.98 11.47 -29.73
N TYR A 37 -14.06 11.93 -28.87
CA TYR A 37 -13.63 13.32 -28.80
C TYR A 37 -12.17 13.42 -29.25
N PRO A 38 -11.81 14.33 -30.17
CA PRO A 38 -10.46 14.37 -30.72
C PRO A 38 -9.40 14.83 -29.72
N THR A 39 -9.78 15.50 -28.64
CA THR A 39 -8.86 16.00 -27.60
C THR A 39 -9.48 15.86 -26.22
N ILE A 40 -8.63 15.83 -25.19
CA ILE A 40 -9.04 15.85 -23.77
C ILE A 40 -9.90 17.10 -23.49
N GLN A 41 -9.47 18.27 -23.96
CA GLN A 41 -10.23 19.51 -23.79
C GLN A 41 -11.63 19.45 -24.41
N ALA A 42 -11.79 18.82 -25.58
CA ALA A 42 -13.09 18.68 -26.22
C ALA A 42 -14.03 17.77 -25.41
N ALA A 43 -13.49 16.70 -24.80
CA ALA A 43 -14.24 15.85 -23.88
C ALA A 43 -14.65 16.62 -22.62
N ILE A 44 -13.72 17.33 -21.96
CA ILE A 44 -13.98 18.17 -20.77
C ILE A 44 -15.11 19.17 -21.04
N ASN A 45 -15.05 19.87 -22.17
CA ASN A 45 -16.07 20.85 -22.54
C ASN A 45 -17.46 20.23 -22.67
N ALA A 46 -17.55 18.97 -23.10
CA ALA A 46 -18.80 18.23 -23.24
C ALA A 46 -19.29 17.58 -21.95
N SER A 47 -18.42 17.44 -20.94
CA SER A 47 -18.74 16.74 -19.68
C SER A 47 -19.68 17.52 -18.76
N ALA A 48 -20.58 16.78 -18.11
CA ALA A 48 -21.39 17.19 -16.96
C ALA A 48 -20.84 16.59 -15.66
N SER A 49 -21.38 17.00 -14.51
CA SER A 49 -20.99 16.42 -13.22
C SER A 49 -21.36 14.93 -13.15
N GLY A 50 -20.41 14.15 -12.64
CA GLY A 50 -20.42 12.69 -12.58
C GLY A 50 -19.78 12.00 -13.78
N ASP A 51 -19.43 12.71 -14.86
CA ASP A 51 -18.89 12.11 -16.09
C ASP A 51 -17.43 11.64 -15.92
N THR A 52 -17.09 10.55 -16.62
CA THR A 52 -15.72 10.03 -16.69
C THR A 52 -15.19 10.21 -18.11
N ILE A 53 -13.97 10.71 -18.24
CA ILE A 53 -13.22 10.81 -19.49
C ILE A 53 -12.14 9.72 -19.47
N ILE A 54 -12.20 8.78 -20.42
CA ILE A 54 -11.18 7.76 -20.63
C ILE A 54 -10.29 8.20 -21.78
N VAL A 55 -9.00 8.34 -21.50
CA VAL A 55 -7.97 8.75 -22.46
C VAL A 55 -7.16 7.53 -22.84
N ALA A 56 -7.20 7.13 -24.11
CA ALA A 56 -6.39 6.03 -24.61
C ALA A 56 -4.93 6.45 -24.82
N ALA A 57 -4.00 5.50 -24.75
CA ALA A 57 -2.57 5.69 -24.96
C ALA A 57 -2.24 6.62 -26.14
N GLY A 58 -1.31 7.55 -25.91
CA GLY A 58 -0.88 8.55 -26.89
C GLY A 58 -0.37 9.85 -26.25
N GLU A 59 0.20 10.71 -27.08
CA GLU A 59 0.63 12.06 -26.69
C GLU A 59 -0.52 13.06 -26.89
N TYR A 60 -0.74 13.94 -25.91
CA TYR A 60 -1.83 14.92 -25.95
C TYR A 60 -1.37 16.33 -25.55
N ASP A 61 -2.13 17.31 -26.05
CA ASP A 61 -1.94 18.70 -25.70
C ASP A 61 -2.44 19.02 -24.27
N ALA A 62 -1.88 20.08 -23.68
CA ALA A 62 -2.30 20.65 -22.43
C ALA A 62 -3.81 20.96 -22.39
N PHE A 63 -4.41 20.78 -21.21
CA PHE A 63 -5.84 20.96 -21.01
C PHE A 63 -6.17 21.75 -19.73
N GLN A 64 -7.41 22.20 -19.65
CA GLN A 64 -7.93 22.90 -18.48
C GLN A 64 -9.37 22.49 -18.16
N VAL A 65 -9.68 22.47 -16.86
CA VAL A 65 -11.00 22.28 -16.27
C VAL A 65 -11.37 23.59 -15.56
N ILE A 66 -12.53 24.15 -15.89
CA ILE A 66 -13.00 25.42 -15.32
C ILE A 66 -14.46 25.26 -14.90
N LYS A 67 -14.77 25.53 -13.64
CA LYS A 67 -16.14 25.57 -13.10
C LYS A 67 -16.93 24.29 -13.40
N LYS A 68 -16.29 23.15 -13.17
CA LYS A 68 -16.90 21.83 -13.29
C LYS A 68 -16.73 21.09 -11.98
N ASN A 69 -17.66 20.17 -11.73
CA ASN A 69 -17.65 19.37 -10.53
C ASN A 69 -17.72 17.89 -10.89
N ASP A 70 -17.12 17.02 -10.08
CA ASP A 70 -17.25 15.56 -10.14
C ASP A 70 -16.89 14.98 -11.52
N ILE A 71 -15.70 15.30 -12.02
CA ILE A 71 -15.20 14.75 -13.29
C ILE A 71 -13.94 13.97 -13.03
N SER A 72 -13.92 12.72 -13.49
CA SER A 72 -12.71 11.90 -13.52
C SER A 72 -12.13 11.90 -14.93
N ILE A 73 -10.82 12.14 -15.04
CA ILE A 73 -10.03 12.07 -16.27
C ILE A 73 -8.99 10.97 -16.06
N ILE A 74 -9.21 9.82 -16.70
CA ILE A 74 -8.47 8.59 -16.45
C ILE A 74 -7.74 8.20 -17.73
N GLY A 75 -6.41 8.13 -17.69
CA GLY A 75 -5.57 7.62 -18.76
C GLY A 75 -5.40 6.12 -18.67
N THR A 76 -5.25 5.47 -19.83
CA THR A 76 -4.71 4.11 -19.93
C THR A 76 -3.19 4.18 -20.05
N ASP A 77 -2.47 3.09 -19.75
CA ASP A 77 -1.02 2.98 -19.91
C ASP A 77 -0.48 3.62 -21.21
N GLY A 78 0.46 4.56 -21.06
CA GLY A 78 1.10 5.26 -22.16
C GLY A 78 0.37 6.53 -22.65
N VAL A 79 -0.49 7.13 -21.83
CA VAL A 79 -0.96 8.51 -22.04
C VAL A 79 0.07 9.50 -21.49
N THR A 80 0.49 10.47 -22.30
CA THR A 80 1.45 11.49 -21.88
C THR A 80 1.04 12.89 -22.35
N ILE A 81 1.16 13.89 -21.48
CA ILE A 81 1.05 15.31 -21.80
C ILE A 81 2.45 15.91 -21.88
N THR A 82 2.77 16.59 -22.98
CA THR A 82 4.12 17.15 -23.23
C THR A 82 4.12 18.66 -23.50
N THR A 83 2.94 19.27 -23.62
CA THR A 83 2.81 20.71 -23.90
C THR A 83 2.26 21.45 -22.69
N ALA A 84 2.36 22.79 -22.72
CA ALA A 84 1.77 23.67 -21.72
C ALA A 84 1.12 24.89 -22.37
N ASN A 85 0.05 25.39 -21.75
CA ASN A 85 -0.61 26.63 -22.15
C ASN A 85 -0.20 27.77 -21.22
N LEU A 86 -0.11 29.00 -21.75
CA LEU A 86 0.10 30.18 -20.93
C LEU A 86 -1.22 30.59 -20.27
N HIS A 87 -1.22 30.62 -18.94
CA HIS A 87 -2.32 31.09 -18.10
C HIS A 87 -1.89 32.33 -17.35
N ARG A 88 -2.86 33.24 -17.18
CA ARG A 88 -2.69 34.40 -16.32
C ARG A 88 -3.45 34.16 -15.02
N ILE A 89 -2.72 34.00 -13.92
CA ILE A 89 -3.28 33.84 -12.57
C ILE A 89 -2.92 35.07 -11.74
N GLU A 90 -3.76 35.51 -10.82
CA GLU A 90 -3.47 36.67 -9.95
C GLU A 90 -3.27 36.18 -8.51
N VAL A 91 -2.24 35.36 -8.28
CA VAL A 91 -1.95 34.74 -6.97
C VAL A 91 -0.63 35.26 -6.44
N GLY A 92 -0.71 36.26 -5.55
CA GLY A 92 0.47 36.90 -4.98
C GLY A 92 1.38 37.50 -6.06
N PRO A 93 2.68 37.14 -6.12
CA PRO A 93 3.60 37.62 -7.16
C PRO A 93 3.51 36.85 -8.48
N ILE A 94 2.71 35.78 -8.55
CA ILE A 94 2.60 34.94 -9.74
C ILE A 94 1.52 35.53 -10.64
N GLU A 95 1.93 35.96 -11.85
CA GLU A 95 1.04 36.56 -12.86
C GLU A 95 0.89 35.66 -14.10
N ASP A 96 2.00 35.36 -14.77
CA ASP A 96 2.02 34.56 -16.00
C ASP A 96 2.67 33.19 -15.72
N VAL A 97 1.94 32.11 -15.99
CA VAL A 97 2.37 30.74 -15.71
C VAL A 97 2.06 29.81 -16.86
N TRP A 98 3.01 28.94 -17.20
CA TRP A 98 2.79 27.86 -18.17
C TRP A 98 2.29 26.62 -17.43
N VAL A 99 1.18 26.04 -17.88
CA VAL A 99 0.54 24.91 -17.20
C VAL A 99 0.19 23.79 -18.18
N MET A 100 0.50 22.54 -17.82
CA MET A 100 0.20 21.36 -18.64
C MET A 100 -1.24 20.87 -18.39
N ALA A 101 -1.66 20.77 -17.14
CA ALA A 101 -3.05 20.55 -16.73
C ALA A 101 -3.49 21.56 -15.67
N ALA A 102 -4.55 22.32 -15.94
CA ALA A 102 -5.03 23.35 -15.03
C ALA A 102 -6.47 23.12 -14.58
N VAL A 103 -6.72 23.17 -13.28
CA VAL A 103 -8.05 23.02 -12.66
C VAL A 103 -8.39 24.30 -11.90
N TYR A 104 -9.48 24.94 -12.28
CA TYR A 104 -9.89 26.25 -11.77
C TYR A 104 -11.33 26.25 -11.27
N ASP A 105 -11.57 26.81 -10.08
CA ASP A 105 -12.91 26.98 -9.50
C ASP A 105 -13.77 25.70 -9.59
N SER A 106 -13.18 24.52 -9.36
CA SER A 106 -13.78 23.22 -9.66
C SER A 106 -13.73 22.30 -8.45
N GLU A 107 -14.76 21.47 -8.25
CA GLU A 107 -14.87 20.58 -7.10
C GLU A 107 -14.74 19.12 -7.52
N ASN A 108 -13.98 18.32 -6.79
CA ASN A 108 -13.86 16.87 -7.03
C ASN A 108 -13.46 16.53 -8.48
N ILE A 109 -12.34 17.11 -8.95
CA ILE A 109 -11.75 16.81 -10.25
C ILE A 109 -10.62 15.80 -10.04
N ASN A 110 -10.74 14.62 -10.66
CA ASN A 110 -9.78 13.54 -10.52
C ASN A 110 -8.95 13.40 -11.80
N ILE A 111 -7.63 13.39 -11.67
CA ILE A 111 -6.68 13.13 -12.76
C ILE A 111 -5.88 11.89 -12.39
N GLU A 112 -6.03 10.83 -13.17
CA GLU A 112 -5.48 9.50 -12.86
C GLU A 112 -4.87 8.87 -14.11
N GLY A 113 -3.73 8.18 -14.00
CA GLY A 113 -3.18 7.39 -15.12
C GLY A 113 -2.65 8.20 -16.30
N ILE A 114 -2.33 9.48 -16.10
CA ILE A 114 -1.88 10.40 -17.17
C ILE A 114 -0.50 10.92 -16.81
N ASP A 115 0.52 10.51 -17.57
CA ASP A 115 1.88 11.00 -17.36
C ASP A 115 2.04 12.43 -17.91
N PHE A 116 2.93 13.19 -17.29
CA PHE A 116 3.30 14.55 -17.67
C PHE A 116 4.82 14.64 -17.77
N ASP A 117 5.33 15.06 -18.92
CA ASP A 117 6.75 15.30 -19.14
C ASP A 117 6.99 16.77 -19.54
N GLY A 118 7.57 17.53 -18.61
CA GLY A 118 7.87 18.94 -18.76
C GLY A 118 9.10 19.25 -19.64
N THR A 119 9.80 18.23 -20.18
CA THR A 119 11.04 18.41 -20.94
C THR A 119 10.91 19.40 -22.10
N GLU A 120 9.79 19.35 -22.84
CA GLU A 120 9.55 20.23 -23.99
C GLU A 120 9.06 21.64 -23.60
N VAL A 121 8.66 21.85 -22.33
CA VAL A 121 8.07 23.09 -21.82
C VAL A 121 9.14 24.11 -21.36
N SER A 122 10.42 23.81 -21.60
CA SER A 122 11.55 24.65 -21.19
C SER A 122 11.43 26.11 -21.70
N GLY A 123 11.76 27.08 -20.83
CA GLY A 123 11.84 28.50 -21.17
C GLY A 123 10.71 29.39 -20.66
N GLY A 124 9.67 28.82 -20.03
CA GLY A 124 8.74 29.59 -19.19
C GLY A 124 9.44 30.15 -17.93
N ASN A 125 9.02 31.34 -17.49
CA ASN A 125 9.51 31.90 -16.22
C ASN A 125 9.01 31.06 -15.05
N VAL A 126 7.69 30.90 -14.96
CA VAL A 126 7.02 30.01 -14.02
C VAL A 126 6.33 28.91 -14.81
N VAL A 127 6.59 27.64 -14.47
CA VAL A 127 6.01 26.47 -15.12
C VAL A 127 5.45 25.53 -14.06
N PHE A 128 4.20 25.11 -14.22
CA PHE A 128 3.58 24.05 -13.42
C PHE A 128 3.17 22.89 -14.31
N GLY A 129 3.41 21.66 -13.87
CA GLY A 129 2.85 20.50 -14.54
C GLY A 129 1.34 20.47 -14.35
N ILE A 130 0.91 20.18 -13.12
CA ILE A 130 -0.50 20.16 -12.73
C ILE A 130 -0.77 21.31 -11.76
N LEU A 131 -1.80 22.12 -12.04
CA LEU A 131 -2.24 23.22 -11.19
C LEU A 131 -3.68 23.00 -10.72
N TYR A 132 -3.90 22.98 -9.40
CA TYR A 132 -5.22 23.16 -8.79
C TYR A 132 -5.29 24.56 -8.16
N LEU A 133 -6.12 25.44 -8.72
CA LEU A 133 -6.37 26.77 -8.20
C LEU A 133 -7.83 26.90 -7.74
N ASP A 134 -8.03 27.20 -6.45
CA ASP A 134 -9.37 27.26 -5.83
C ASP A 134 -10.22 26.02 -6.15
N SER A 135 -9.59 24.85 -6.14
CA SER A 135 -10.20 23.60 -6.61
C SER A 135 -9.92 22.42 -5.68
N THR A 136 -10.74 21.37 -5.79
CA THR A 136 -10.57 20.12 -5.03
C THR A 136 -10.54 18.90 -5.94
N GLY A 137 -9.96 17.80 -5.45
CA GLY A 137 -9.98 16.49 -6.11
C GLY A 137 -8.74 15.65 -5.86
N ARG A 138 -8.52 14.62 -6.67
CA ARG A 138 -7.43 13.66 -6.53
C ARG A 138 -6.50 13.67 -7.73
N ILE A 139 -5.21 13.51 -7.47
CA ILE A 139 -4.17 13.23 -8.47
C ILE A 139 -3.61 11.85 -8.15
N ALA A 140 -3.56 10.96 -9.14
CA ALA A 140 -3.13 9.61 -8.86
C ALA A 140 -2.51 8.82 -9.99
N ASP A 141 -1.77 7.78 -9.60
CA ASP A 141 -1.34 6.69 -10.46
C ASP A 141 -0.69 7.20 -11.75
N LEU A 142 0.18 8.20 -11.62
CA LEU A 142 0.79 8.91 -12.74
C LEU A 142 2.23 9.33 -12.46
N THR A 143 2.95 9.67 -13.53
CA THR A 143 4.27 10.28 -13.47
C THR A 143 4.20 11.77 -13.79
N MET A 144 4.80 12.60 -12.94
CA MET A 144 4.98 14.03 -13.16
C MET A 144 6.47 14.37 -13.08
N GLU A 145 7.09 14.62 -14.24
CA GLU A 145 8.52 14.87 -14.32
C GLU A 145 8.97 16.06 -15.16
N ASN A 146 10.22 16.46 -14.93
CA ASN A 146 10.99 17.39 -15.77
C ASN A 146 10.40 18.81 -15.86
N VAL A 147 9.66 19.27 -14.85
CA VAL A 147 9.14 20.65 -14.82
C VAL A 147 10.20 21.61 -14.31
N ILE A 148 10.91 22.21 -15.26
CA ILE A 148 12.00 23.17 -15.01
C ILE A 148 11.63 24.55 -15.58
N GLY A 149 11.21 25.47 -14.70
CA GLY A 149 11.03 26.88 -15.04
C GLY A 149 12.27 27.73 -14.74
N THR A 150 12.46 28.81 -15.48
CA THR A 150 13.67 29.66 -15.33
C THR A 150 13.68 30.46 -14.02
N GLU A 151 12.51 30.81 -13.51
CA GLU A 151 12.33 31.42 -12.17
C GLU A 151 11.84 30.36 -11.18
N SER A 152 10.76 29.64 -11.51
CA SER A 152 10.18 28.57 -10.68
C SER A 152 9.56 27.47 -11.52
N GLY A 153 9.68 26.22 -11.07
CA GLY A 153 9.09 25.04 -11.72
C GLY A 153 8.54 24.11 -10.64
N ALA A 154 7.24 23.78 -10.69
CA ALA A 154 6.66 22.79 -9.78
C ALA A 154 5.99 21.67 -10.58
N GLY A 155 6.22 20.41 -10.20
CA GLY A 155 5.49 19.29 -10.78
C GLY A 155 3.99 19.45 -10.53
N VAL A 156 3.61 19.56 -9.26
CA VAL A 156 2.24 19.84 -8.84
C VAL A 156 2.19 21.15 -8.04
N ALA A 157 1.22 22.01 -8.33
CA ALA A 157 0.97 23.25 -7.61
C ALA A 157 -0.49 23.32 -7.14
N ILE A 158 -0.68 23.56 -5.85
CA ILE A 158 -2.01 23.71 -5.22
C ILE A 158 -2.06 25.11 -4.61
N LEU A 159 -2.88 25.98 -5.21
CA LEU A 159 -2.89 27.40 -4.92
C LEU A 159 -4.29 27.89 -4.58
N HIS A 160 -4.34 28.85 -3.68
CA HIS A 160 -5.57 29.55 -3.33
C HIS A 160 -5.61 30.95 -3.93
N HIS A 161 -6.81 31.46 -4.17
CA HIS A 161 -7.07 32.88 -4.42
C HIS A 161 -8.25 33.37 -3.57
N VAL A 162 -9.35 32.63 -3.52
CA VAL A 162 -10.51 32.95 -2.65
C VAL A 162 -10.97 31.74 -1.84
N GLY A 163 -10.87 30.53 -2.40
CA GLY A 163 -11.29 29.28 -1.79
C GLY A 163 -10.21 28.67 -0.89
N LEU A 164 -10.52 27.48 -0.35
CA LEU A 164 -9.53 26.62 0.30
C LEU A 164 -9.42 25.34 -0.52
N PRO A 165 -8.41 25.24 -1.41
CA PRO A 165 -8.16 24.02 -2.17
C PRO A 165 -7.88 22.84 -1.24
N THR A 166 -8.33 21.66 -1.65
CA THR A 166 -8.10 20.38 -0.96
C THR A 166 -7.78 19.32 -2.00
N VAL A 167 -6.55 18.84 -2.00
CA VAL A 167 -6.08 17.86 -3.00
C VAL A 167 -5.43 16.68 -2.29
N GLU A 168 -5.78 15.48 -2.76
CA GLU A 168 -5.13 14.22 -2.39
C GLU A 168 -4.20 13.77 -3.54
N ILE A 169 -3.00 13.31 -3.21
CA ILE A 169 -2.04 12.75 -4.18
C ILE A 169 -1.63 11.35 -3.74
N THR A 170 -1.87 10.36 -4.58
CA THR A 170 -1.59 8.94 -4.27
C THR A 170 -0.95 8.19 -5.43
N GLY A 171 -0.11 7.19 -5.12
CA GLY A 171 0.42 6.26 -6.14
C GLY A 171 1.22 6.91 -7.26
N SER A 172 1.67 8.15 -7.08
CA SER A 172 2.27 8.94 -8.16
C SER A 172 3.78 9.03 -8.01
N THR A 173 4.48 9.15 -9.14
CA THR A 173 5.91 9.47 -9.16
C THR A 173 6.08 10.93 -9.54
N ILE A 174 6.65 11.73 -8.64
CA ILE A 174 6.89 13.16 -8.81
C ILE A 174 8.40 13.38 -8.78
N SER A 175 9.01 13.51 -9.96
CA SER A 175 10.47 13.42 -10.06
C SER A 175 11.11 14.47 -10.96
N ASN A 176 12.39 14.76 -10.71
CA ASN A 176 13.20 15.62 -11.58
C ASN A 176 12.59 17.02 -11.84
N ASN A 177 11.75 17.53 -10.93
CA ASN A 177 11.23 18.88 -10.99
C ASN A 177 12.12 19.82 -10.17
N LYS A 178 11.97 21.13 -10.34
CA LYS A 178 12.62 22.06 -9.42
C LYS A 178 12.00 21.96 -8.02
N ILE A 179 10.68 21.99 -7.95
CA ILE A 179 9.89 21.65 -6.76
C ILE A 179 8.99 20.47 -7.14
N GLY A 180 8.94 19.41 -6.33
CA GLY A 180 8.00 18.30 -6.58
C GLY A 180 6.55 18.77 -6.44
N ILE A 181 6.16 19.11 -5.21
CA ILE A 181 4.83 19.65 -4.89
C ILE A 181 4.96 21.02 -4.21
N PHE A 182 4.26 22.02 -4.73
CA PHE A 182 4.13 23.34 -4.15
C PHE A 182 2.72 23.55 -3.59
N CYS A 183 2.60 23.72 -2.26
CA CYS A 183 1.34 23.96 -1.58
C CYS A 183 1.30 25.40 -1.02
N GLY A 184 0.42 26.23 -1.59
CA GLY A 184 0.20 27.62 -1.18
C GLY A 184 -1.15 27.79 -0.50
N ASN A 185 -1.16 27.97 0.83
CA ASN A 185 -2.37 28.18 1.66
C ASN A 185 -3.55 27.25 1.29
N SER A 186 -3.26 25.96 1.19
CA SER A 186 -4.20 24.91 0.78
C SER A 186 -4.12 23.72 1.72
N ILE A 187 -5.05 22.78 1.59
CA ILE A 187 -4.99 21.46 2.24
C ILE A 187 -4.44 20.46 1.23
N LEU A 188 -3.38 19.76 1.62
CA LEU A 188 -2.75 18.72 0.81
C LEU A 188 -2.51 17.50 1.69
N GLU A 189 -2.94 16.36 1.17
CA GLU A 189 -2.62 15.02 1.66
C GLU A 189 -1.89 14.29 0.53
N ALA A 190 -0.66 13.86 0.77
CA ALA A 190 0.15 13.13 -0.20
C ALA A 190 0.64 11.84 0.46
N HIS A 191 0.28 10.69 -0.08
CA HIS A 191 0.63 9.38 0.48
C HIS A 191 0.97 8.38 -0.64
N PHE A 192 1.84 7.42 -0.35
CA PHE A 192 2.24 6.37 -1.29
C PHE A 192 2.77 6.89 -2.62
N ASN A 193 3.48 8.02 -2.60
CA ASN A 193 4.12 8.61 -3.77
C ASN A 193 5.64 8.42 -3.71
N ASN A 194 6.26 8.39 -4.89
CA ASN A 194 7.70 8.52 -5.04
C ASN A 194 8.04 9.99 -5.35
N ILE A 195 8.55 10.72 -4.36
CA ILE A 195 8.96 12.12 -4.49
C ILE A 195 10.48 12.16 -4.52
N VAL A 196 11.07 12.14 -5.73
CA VAL A 196 12.49 11.82 -5.89
C VAL A 196 13.22 12.71 -6.91
N GLY A 197 14.43 13.14 -6.57
CA GLY A 197 15.30 13.86 -7.50
C GLY A 197 14.85 15.29 -7.79
N ASN A 198 13.96 15.87 -6.97
CA ASN A 198 13.55 17.26 -7.10
C ASN A 198 14.63 18.18 -6.49
N THR A 199 14.97 19.27 -7.17
CA THR A 199 16.24 19.98 -6.89
C THR A 199 16.21 21.00 -5.76
N ASP A 200 15.06 21.66 -5.55
CA ASP A 200 14.90 22.68 -4.50
C ASP A 200 14.16 22.09 -3.30
N PHE A 201 13.01 21.45 -3.53
CA PHE A 201 12.22 20.76 -2.51
C PHE A 201 11.44 19.60 -3.15
N GLY A 202 11.33 18.48 -2.44
CA GLY A 202 10.31 17.48 -2.73
C GLY A 202 8.91 18.05 -2.47
N VAL A 203 8.70 18.63 -1.27
CA VAL A 203 7.48 19.35 -0.92
C VAL A 203 7.82 20.71 -0.30
N LEU A 204 7.28 21.77 -0.91
CA LEU A 204 7.36 23.15 -0.41
C LEU A 204 5.97 23.61 0.03
N ASN A 205 5.83 23.86 1.33
CA ASN A 205 4.65 24.47 1.93
C ASN A 205 4.92 25.97 2.19
N ASP A 206 4.21 26.82 1.45
CA ASP A 206 4.18 28.29 1.64
C ASP A 206 2.82 28.75 2.22
N GLY A 207 2.10 27.82 2.83
CA GLY A 207 0.83 28.06 3.51
C GLY A 207 0.95 28.22 5.03
N GLY A 208 -0.15 28.66 5.66
CA GLY A 208 -0.26 28.75 7.12
C GLY A 208 -0.61 27.44 7.85
N GLY A 209 -1.00 26.39 7.11
CA GLY A 209 -1.35 25.07 7.64
C GLY A 209 -0.19 24.07 7.54
N THR A 210 -0.36 22.87 8.10
CA THR A 210 0.58 21.75 7.93
C THR A 210 0.11 20.89 6.75
N VAL A 211 1.03 20.54 5.88
CA VAL A 211 0.81 19.54 4.81
C VAL A 211 1.03 18.16 5.41
N ASP A 212 0.11 17.22 5.14
CA ASP A 212 0.34 15.80 5.43
C ASP A 212 0.99 15.15 4.21
N ALA A 213 2.25 14.75 4.37
CA ALA A 213 3.05 14.05 3.39
C ALA A 213 3.68 12.78 4.00
N THR A 214 2.95 12.13 4.90
CA THR A 214 3.33 10.83 5.47
C THR A 214 3.22 9.71 4.43
N HIS A 215 3.93 8.60 4.65
CA HIS A 215 3.91 7.42 3.79
C HIS A 215 4.36 7.68 2.35
N ASN A 216 5.32 8.59 2.14
CA ASN A 216 5.96 8.77 0.83
C ASN A 216 7.40 8.26 0.83
N TRP A 217 7.87 7.85 -0.34
CA TRP A 217 9.27 7.57 -0.61
C TRP A 217 9.97 8.85 -1.08
N TRP A 218 11.10 9.18 -0.46
CA TRP A 218 11.82 10.44 -0.70
C TRP A 218 13.13 10.24 -1.49
N GLY A 219 13.35 9.04 -2.02
CA GLY A 219 14.55 8.68 -2.78
C GLY A 219 15.67 8.05 -1.94
N ASP A 220 15.49 7.94 -0.62
CA ASP A 220 16.41 7.26 0.28
C ASP A 220 15.70 6.82 1.58
N ALA A 221 16.05 5.64 2.11
CA ALA A 221 15.46 5.08 3.33
C ALA A 221 15.66 5.94 4.59
N SER A 222 16.65 6.85 4.58
CA SER A 222 16.81 7.85 5.64
C SER A 222 15.75 8.96 5.63
N GLY A 223 14.85 8.96 4.66
CA GLY A 223 13.76 9.93 4.52
C GLY A 223 14.19 11.28 3.94
N PRO A 224 13.27 12.27 3.94
CA PRO A 224 13.53 13.58 3.37
C PRO A 224 14.52 14.36 4.21
N PHE A 225 15.33 15.19 3.56
CA PHE A 225 16.17 16.13 4.30
C PHE A 225 15.30 17.22 4.94
N HIS A 226 15.45 17.43 6.25
CA HIS A 226 14.92 18.62 6.92
C HIS A 226 15.91 19.11 7.98
N LYS A 227 16.31 20.38 7.90
CA LYS A 227 17.42 20.94 8.68
C LYS A 227 17.37 20.70 10.20
N SER A 228 16.18 20.75 10.81
CA SER A 228 16.00 20.53 12.26
C SER A 228 15.35 19.18 12.62
N LEU A 229 14.32 18.74 11.89
CA LEU A 229 13.58 17.50 12.16
C LEU A 229 14.30 16.24 11.68
N ASN A 230 14.92 16.26 10.49
CA ASN A 230 15.69 15.13 9.95
C ASN A 230 17.00 15.59 9.25
N PRO A 231 17.99 16.08 10.00
CA PRO A 231 19.23 16.61 9.43
C PRO A 231 20.13 15.55 8.76
N GLY A 232 19.81 14.26 8.94
CA GLY A 232 20.53 13.13 8.35
C GLY A 232 19.85 12.53 7.11
N GLY A 233 18.63 12.97 6.78
CA GLY A 233 17.90 12.52 5.60
C GLY A 233 18.68 12.82 4.32
N ARG A 234 18.73 11.84 3.41
CA ARG A 234 19.42 11.95 2.11
C ARG A 234 18.45 12.06 0.94
N GLY A 235 17.15 11.89 1.18
CA GLY A 235 16.10 12.12 0.20
C GLY A 235 15.85 13.60 -0.06
N ASP A 236 14.85 13.87 -0.90
CA ASP A 236 14.46 15.22 -1.30
C ASP A 236 14.15 16.12 -0.07
N GLU A 237 14.52 17.40 -0.15
CA GLU A 237 14.32 18.34 0.96
C GLU A 237 12.84 18.70 1.13
N VAL A 238 12.38 18.82 2.37
CA VAL A 238 11.05 19.35 2.71
C VAL A 238 11.15 20.64 3.50
N SER A 239 10.21 21.56 3.26
CA SER A 239 10.14 22.83 4.02
C SER A 239 9.59 22.64 5.44
N ASP A 240 9.61 23.72 6.23
CA ASP A 240 8.89 23.75 7.50
C ASP A 240 7.38 23.48 7.27
N ASN A 241 6.70 22.90 8.27
CA ASN A 241 5.26 22.56 8.26
C ASN A 241 4.85 21.53 7.18
N VAL A 242 5.75 20.64 6.80
CA VAL A 242 5.44 19.39 6.09
C VAL A 242 5.59 18.25 7.11
N ASP A 243 4.50 17.56 7.41
CA ASP A 243 4.56 16.32 8.17
C ASP A 243 4.95 15.18 7.22
N SER A 244 6.06 14.52 7.49
CA SER A 244 6.61 13.48 6.61
C SER A 244 6.90 12.18 7.37
N GLU A 245 6.56 12.12 8.66
CA GLU A 245 6.82 10.95 9.51
C GLU A 245 5.48 10.26 9.85
N PRO A 246 5.33 8.96 9.55
CA PRO A 246 6.33 8.07 8.97
C PRO A 246 6.57 8.36 7.47
N TRP A 247 7.78 8.08 7.00
CA TRP A 247 8.11 7.99 5.57
C TRP A 247 8.39 6.54 5.21
N LEU A 248 8.31 6.21 3.91
CA LEU A 248 8.59 4.86 3.44
C LEU A 248 10.10 4.60 3.40
N GLU A 249 10.52 3.39 3.76
CA GLU A 249 11.91 2.94 3.69
C GLU A 249 12.26 2.27 2.35
N ALA A 250 11.26 2.04 1.49
CA ALA A 250 11.40 1.50 0.15
C ALA A 250 10.55 2.27 -0.88
N GLU A 251 10.93 2.18 -2.14
CA GLU A 251 10.22 2.79 -3.28
C GLU A 251 8.87 2.08 -3.54
N VAL A 252 7.83 2.87 -3.81
CA VAL A 252 6.52 2.36 -4.21
C VAL A 252 6.60 1.98 -5.69
N VAL A 253 6.41 0.71 -6.02
CA VAL A 253 6.57 0.23 -7.40
C VAL A 253 5.29 0.42 -8.20
N ALA A 254 4.16 0.20 -7.54
CA ALA A 254 2.83 0.43 -8.06
C ALA A 254 1.89 0.63 -6.87
N ALA A 255 0.85 1.42 -7.06
CA ALA A 255 -0.23 1.53 -6.10
C ALA A 255 -1.57 1.69 -6.82
N LYS A 256 -2.64 1.45 -6.07
CA LYS A 256 -4.02 1.68 -6.49
C LYS A 256 -4.82 2.18 -5.30
N THR A 257 -5.59 3.25 -5.49
CA THR A 257 -6.55 3.69 -4.47
C THR A 257 -7.97 3.65 -5.01
N GLU A 258 -8.88 3.04 -4.25
CA GLU A 258 -10.29 2.97 -4.60
C GLU A 258 -11.18 3.19 -3.37
N THR A 259 -12.28 3.93 -3.54
CA THR A 259 -13.32 4.06 -2.51
C THR A 259 -14.40 3.00 -2.70
N VAL A 260 -14.56 2.13 -1.69
CA VAL A 260 -15.63 1.14 -1.61
C VAL A 260 -16.75 1.67 -0.71
N THR A 261 -18.00 1.56 -1.16
CA THR A 261 -19.19 1.94 -0.38
C THR A 261 -20.20 0.80 -0.32
N GLY A 262 -20.66 0.46 0.88
CA GLY A 262 -21.62 -0.62 1.12
C GLY A 262 -21.05 -2.04 0.96
N GLY A 263 -19.73 -2.17 0.97
CA GLY A 263 -18.96 -3.38 0.73
C GLY A 263 -18.60 -3.62 -0.74
N GLY A 264 -17.55 -4.39 -0.99
CA GLY A 264 -17.02 -4.63 -2.33
C GLY A 264 -15.57 -5.10 -2.31
N THR A 265 -14.94 -5.13 -3.48
CA THR A 265 -13.55 -5.56 -3.64
C THR A 265 -12.78 -4.47 -4.35
N VAL A 266 -11.62 -4.11 -3.80
CA VAL A 266 -10.58 -3.38 -4.52
C VAL A 266 -9.68 -4.42 -5.19
N ASP A 267 -9.69 -4.43 -6.52
CA ASP A 267 -8.92 -5.36 -7.34
C ASP A 267 -7.60 -4.72 -7.76
N ALA A 268 -6.53 -4.99 -7.01
CA ALA A 268 -5.18 -4.47 -7.22
C ALA A 268 -4.21 -5.56 -7.70
N ARG A 269 -4.70 -6.55 -8.48
CA ARG A 269 -3.86 -7.67 -8.95
C ARG A 269 -2.83 -7.25 -9.98
N GLU A 270 -3.17 -6.29 -10.85
CA GLU A 270 -2.23 -5.79 -11.86
C GLU A 270 -1.08 -5.00 -11.20
N GLU A 271 -1.37 -4.31 -10.10
CA GLU A 271 -0.45 -3.44 -9.39
C GLU A 271 0.38 -4.21 -8.34
N ALA A 272 -0.27 -5.06 -7.55
CA ALA A 272 0.29 -5.63 -6.32
C ALA A 272 0.01 -7.12 -6.11
N ASP A 273 -0.47 -7.86 -7.13
CA ASP A 273 -0.94 -9.25 -6.97
C ASP A 273 -1.94 -9.41 -5.81
N THR A 274 -2.77 -8.39 -5.55
CA THR A 274 -3.56 -8.30 -4.32
C THR A 274 -5.03 -7.98 -4.60
N GLU A 275 -5.93 -8.60 -3.84
CA GLU A 275 -7.33 -8.15 -3.73
C GLU A 275 -7.64 -7.79 -2.27
N VAL A 276 -8.42 -6.75 -2.06
CA VAL A 276 -8.91 -6.35 -0.74
C VAL A 276 -10.43 -6.36 -0.73
N GLU A 277 -11.03 -7.28 0.03
CA GLU A 277 -12.47 -7.35 0.22
C GLU A 277 -12.88 -6.52 1.44
N VAL A 278 -13.73 -5.52 1.21
CA VAL A 278 -14.19 -4.55 2.21
C VAL A 278 -15.59 -4.91 2.64
N THR A 279 -15.80 -5.03 3.96
CA THR A 279 -17.13 -5.02 4.58
C THR A 279 -17.39 -3.66 5.20
N GLY A 280 -18.29 -2.86 4.60
CA GLY A 280 -18.60 -1.49 5.04
C GLY A 280 -18.16 -0.46 4.00
N ASN A 281 -17.69 0.69 4.44
CA ASN A 281 -17.09 1.67 3.55
C ASN A 281 -15.62 1.86 3.91
N ALA A 282 -14.77 1.97 2.90
CA ALA A 282 -13.37 2.27 3.07
C ALA A 282 -12.83 2.96 1.82
N MET A 283 -11.89 3.88 2.00
CA MET A 283 -10.93 4.21 0.97
C MET A 283 -9.71 3.33 1.20
N VAL A 284 -9.34 2.54 0.21
CA VAL A 284 -8.27 1.55 0.33
C VAL A 284 -7.19 1.92 -0.66
N THR A 285 -5.97 2.12 -0.17
CA THR A 285 -4.77 2.16 -1.01
C THR A 285 -4.04 0.84 -0.86
N VAL A 286 -3.75 0.18 -1.98
CA VAL A 286 -2.88 -1.00 -2.03
C VAL A 286 -1.61 -0.60 -2.75
N ALA A 287 -0.46 -0.71 -2.07
CA ALA A 287 0.85 -0.39 -2.64
C ALA A 287 1.74 -1.63 -2.67
N ARG A 288 2.67 -1.72 -3.63
CA ARG A 288 3.69 -2.79 -3.72
C ARG A 288 5.09 -2.22 -3.55
N TYR A 289 5.95 -2.99 -2.89
CA TYR A 289 7.39 -2.76 -2.78
C TYR A 289 8.18 -3.93 -3.39
N ASP A 290 9.26 -3.64 -4.10
CA ASP A 290 10.16 -4.68 -4.67
C ASP A 290 11.21 -5.16 -3.64
N GLU A 291 11.40 -4.41 -2.56
CA GLU A 291 12.27 -4.76 -1.44
C GLU A 291 11.46 -4.77 -0.14
N ASN A 292 11.95 -5.50 0.86
CA ASN A 292 11.34 -5.57 2.18
C ASN A 292 11.30 -4.15 2.80
N PRO A 293 10.11 -3.55 2.99
CA PRO A 293 9.99 -2.18 3.52
C PRO A 293 10.19 -2.12 5.04
N GLY A 294 10.22 -3.27 5.71
CA GLY A 294 10.45 -3.37 7.16
C GLY A 294 11.87 -3.83 7.50
N GLY A 295 12.02 -4.35 8.72
CA GLY A 295 13.29 -4.92 9.19
C GLY A 295 13.55 -6.34 8.69
N ASP A 296 14.49 -7.02 9.35
CA ASP A 296 14.90 -8.37 8.98
C ASP A 296 13.72 -9.38 9.00
N ALA A 297 13.69 -10.27 8.01
CA ALA A 297 12.74 -11.37 7.95
C ALA A 297 12.89 -12.29 9.19
N PRO A 298 11.80 -12.89 9.70
CA PRO A 298 11.87 -13.85 10.80
C PRO A 298 12.72 -15.06 10.44
N THR A 299 13.54 -15.55 11.37
CA THR A 299 14.51 -16.62 11.10
C THR A 299 13.91 -17.99 10.79
N ASP A 300 12.66 -18.21 11.20
CA ASP A 300 11.96 -19.50 11.06
C ASP A 300 11.12 -19.57 9.76
N PHE A 301 11.13 -18.49 8.97
CA PHE A 301 10.35 -18.34 7.75
C PHE A 301 11.27 -17.97 6.58
N ASN A 302 10.90 -18.40 5.38
CA ASN A 302 11.39 -17.84 4.14
C ASN A 302 10.39 -16.79 3.65
N ALA A 303 10.89 -15.67 3.15
CA ALA A 303 10.08 -14.67 2.46
C ALA A 303 9.76 -15.17 1.04
N LEU A 304 8.55 -14.87 0.57
CA LEU A 304 8.17 -15.03 -0.83
C LEU A 304 8.67 -13.86 -1.70
N ASP A 305 9.37 -12.88 -1.10
CA ASP A 305 9.80 -11.62 -1.70
C ASP A 305 8.62 -10.84 -2.32
N LYS A 306 7.45 -10.89 -1.67
CA LYS A 306 6.29 -10.06 -1.97
C LYS A 306 5.94 -9.22 -0.76
N TYR A 307 5.92 -7.90 -0.95
CA TYR A 307 5.66 -6.91 0.09
C TYR A 307 4.63 -5.90 -0.42
N ILE A 308 3.60 -5.66 0.39
CA ILE A 308 2.51 -4.75 0.06
C ILE A 308 2.19 -3.85 1.26
N ASP A 309 1.49 -2.76 1.01
CA ASP A 309 0.77 -2.01 2.02
C ASP A 309 -0.73 -2.08 1.72
N VAL A 310 -1.55 -2.13 2.77
CA VAL A 310 -3.01 -1.96 2.67
C VAL A 310 -3.40 -0.86 3.63
N TYR A 311 -3.45 0.35 3.10
CA TYR A 311 -3.69 1.56 3.86
C TYR A 311 -5.16 1.99 3.79
N ILE A 312 -5.74 2.20 4.96
CA ILE A 312 -7.11 2.67 5.15
C ILE A 312 -7.08 3.80 6.19
N PRO A 313 -7.11 5.08 5.76
CA PRO A 313 -6.98 6.21 6.67
C PRO A 313 -8.16 6.37 7.63
N TYR A 314 -9.33 5.80 7.27
CA TYR A 314 -10.58 5.97 8.01
C TYR A 314 -11.28 4.63 8.25
N THR A 315 -10.97 4.03 9.39
CA THR A 315 -11.40 2.66 9.74
C THR A 315 -12.81 2.59 10.32
N THR A 316 -13.38 3.72 10.78
CA THR A 316 -14.67 3.74 11.51
C THR A 316 -15.91 3.37 10.66
N GLU A 317 -15.77 3.22 9.35
CA GLU A 317 -16.87 2.83 8.46
C GLU A 317 -16.76 1.38 7.95
N ALA A 318 -15.58 0.77 8.03
CA ALA A 318 -15.36 -0.64 7.72
C ALA A 318 -15.47 -1.48 8.99
N THR A 319 -15.99 -2.69 8.87
CA THR A 319 -16.06 -3.65 10.00
C THR A 319 -15.17 -4.87 9.81
N ALA A 320 -14.76 -5.14 8.56
CA ALA A 320 -13.80 -6.19 8.24
C ALA A 320 -13.13 -5.88 6.89
N ILE A 321 -11.86 -6.24 6.79
CA ILE A 321 -11.02 -6.15 5.59
C ILE A 321 -10.37 -7.51 5.37
N GLU A 322 -10.65 -8.19 4.27
CA GLU A 322 -9.91 -9.40 3.88
C GLU A 322 -8.85 -9.03 2.86
N ILE A 323 -7.58 -9.19 3.22
CA ILE A 323 -6.45 -9.01 2.32
C ILE A 323 -6.14 -10.37 1.70
N ARG A 324 -6.02 -10.43 0.37
CA ARG A 324 -5.59 -11.62 -0.38
C ARG A 324 -4.36 -11.28 -1.20
N LEU A 325 -3.23 -11.91 -0.90
CA LEU A 325 -1.98 -11.78 -1.67
C LEU A 325 -1.75 -13.05 -2.49
N TYR A 326 -1.77 -12.90 -3.81
CA TYR A 326 -1.71 -13.99 -4.76
C TYR A 326 -0.27 -14.43 -5.07
N TYR A 327 -0.09 -15.72 -5.32
CA TYR A 327 1.22 -16.32 -5.61
C TYR A 327 1.14 -17.40 -6.70
N THR A 328 2.31 -17.75 -7.24
CA THR A 328 2.50 -18.82 -8.23
C THR A 328 3.40 -19.93 -7.68
N ASP A 329 3.26 -21.15 -8.21
CA ASP A 329 4.11 -22.30 -7.85
C ASP A 329 5.61 -21.98 -8.03
N ALA A 330 5.94 -21.19 -9.05
CA ALA A 330 7.32 -20.81 -9.36
C ALA A 330 7.93 -19.92 -8.28
N GLU A 331 7.16 -19.00 -7.70
CA GLU A 331 7.61 -18.14 -6.60
C GLU A 331 7.83 -18.98 -5.33
N VAL A 332 6.88 -19.87 -5.01
CA VAL A 332 6.97 -20.77 -3.85
C VAL A 332 8.17 -21.71 -3.97
N GLU A 333 8.40 -22.29 -5.15
CA GLU A 333 9.56 -23.15 -5.42
C GLU A 333 10.88 -22.35 -5.31
N ALA A 334 10.93 -21.14 -5.87
CA ALA A 334 12.12 -20.28 -5.85
C ALA A 334 12.47 -19.84 -4.42
N ALA A 335 11.48 -19.50 -3.61
CA ALA A 335 11.64 -19.18 -2.19
C ALA A 335 11.89 -20.42 -1.32
N GLY A 336 11.72 -21.62 -1.88
CA GLY A 336 11.87 -22.88 -1.16
C GLY A 336 10.91 -22.97 0.02
N ILE A 337 9.65 -22.57 -0.15
CA ILE A 337 8.60 -22.54 0.88
C ILE A 337 7.70 -23.78 0.77
N ASP A 338 7.25 -24.30 1.91
CA ASP A 338 6.14 -25.26 1.98
C ASP A 338 4.81 -24.52 1.78
N GLU A 339 4.14 -24.74 0.66
CA GLU A 339 2.96 -23.98 0.23
C GLU A 339 1.84 -23.95 1.30
N ASP A 340 1.61 -25.08 1.98
CA ASP A 340 0.58 -25.20 3.01
C ASP A 340 0.85 -24.33 4.26
N SER A 341 2.06 -23.77 4.37
CA SER A 341 2.50 -22.91 5.47
C SER A 341 2.51 -21.41 5.13
N LEU A 342 2.05 -21.03 3.93
CA LEU A 342 2.00 -19.63 3.53
C LEU A 342 1.02 -18.83 4.41
N HIS A 343 1.49 -17.70 4.91
CA HIS A 343 0.70 -16.75 5.70
C HIS A 343 1.12 -15.31 5.42
N LEU A 344 0.17 -14.38 5.57
CA LEU A 344 0.47 -12.96 5.67
C LEU A 344 1.08 -12.65 7.04
N LEU A 345 2.29 -12.11 7.02
CA LEU A 345 2.85 -11.41 8.18
C LEU A 345 2.69 -9.91 7.96
N TRP A 346 2.53 -9.18 9.05
CA TRP A 346 2.51 -7.72 9.06
C TRP A 346 3.68 -7.17 9.86
N TRP A 347 4.17 -6.00 9.48
CA TRP A 347 5.20 -5.30 10.21
C TRP A 347 4.58 -4.47 11.32
N ASN A 348 4.97 -4.72 12.58
CA ASN A 348 4.42 -3.97 13.72
C ASN A 348 5.28 -2.77 14.17
N GLY A 349 6.13 -2.26 13.26
CA GLY A 349 7.16 -1.27 13.57
C GLY A 349 8.43 -1.84 14.21
N THR A 350 8.52 -3.15 14.47
CA THR A 350 9.72 -3.77 15.09
C THR A 350 10.04 -5.16 14.54
N LEU A 351 9.03 -5.99 14.29
CA LEU A 351 9.16 -7.34 13.77
C LEU A 351 8.01 -7.64 12.80
N TRP A 352 8.29 -8.53 11.85
CA TRP A 352 7.28 -9.22 11.08
C TRP A 352 6.55 -10.24 11.97
N VAL A 353 5.23 -10.10 12.10
CA VAL A 353 4.37 -10.93 12.96
C VAL A 353 3.24 -11.52 12.14
N GLN A 354 2.88 -12.78 12.38
CA GLN A 354 1.78 -13.42 11.66
C GLN A 354 0.43 -12.76 12.02
N CYS A 355 -0.41 -12.53 11.01
CA CYS A 355 -1.78 -12.07 11.24
C CYS A 355 -2.57 -13.10 12.05
N SER A 356 -3.23 -12.65 13.13
CA SER A 356 -3.89 -13.50 14.11
C SER A 356 -5.31 -13.02 14.45
N PRO A 357 -6.19 -13.90 14.97
CA PRO A 357 -5.95 -15.32 15.28
C PRO A 357 -5.78 -16.18 14.01
N ASP A 358 -5.15 -17.35 14.13
CA ASP A 358 -4.95 -18.30 13.01
C ASP A 358 -6.26 -18.71 12.31
N THR A 359 -7.42 -18.54 12.96
CA THR A 359 -8.73 -18.78 12.36
C THR A 359 -9.17 -17.69 11.38
N ALA A 360 -8.47 -16.56 11.36
CA ALA A 360 -8.71 -15.39 10.52
C ALA A 360 -7.56 -15.14 9.54
N SER A 361 -6.70 -16.13 9.30
CA SER A 361 -5.65 -16.08 8.28
C SER A 361 -5.37 -17.48 7.74
N GLY A 362 -4.71 -17.57 6.58
CA GLY A 362 -4.34 -18.86 6.00
C GLY A 362 -3.92 -18.78 4.54
N VAL A 363 -3.95 -19.93 3.88
CA VAL A 363 -3.66 -20.08 2.45
C VAL A 363 -4.80 -20.80 1.74
N ASN A 364 -5.09 -20.35 0.53
CA ASN A 364 -5.92 -21.07 -0.43
C ASN A 364 -5.01 -21.57 -1.57
N THR A 365 -4.81 -22.88 -1.63
CA THR A 365 -3.95 -23.56 -2.61
C THR A 365 -4.71 -23.98 -3.88
N ASN A 366 -5.93 -23.50 -4.07
CA ASN A 366 -6.66 -23.72 -5.31
C ASN A 366 -6.28 -22.66 -6.33
N SER A 367 -5.81 -23.11 -7.50
CA SER A 367 -5.51 -22.20 -8.60
C SER A 367 -6.73 -21.38 -9.00
N ILE A 368 -6.51 -20.08 -9.14
CA ILE A 368 -7.55 -19.08 -9.40
C ILE A 368 -6.94 -17.99 -10.28
N TYR A 369 -7.69 -17.55 -11.28
CA TYR A 369 -7.18 -16.70 -12.34
C TYR A 369 -5.91 -17.33 -12.98
N ASP A 370 -4.81 -16.58 -13.05
CA ASP A 370 -3.51 -17.06 -13.53
C ASP A 370 -2.53 -17.37 -12.36
N TYR A 371 -3.04 -17.47 -11.13
CA TYR A 371 -2.28 -17.75 -9.91
C TYR A 371 -2.50 -19.19 -9.41
N SER A 372 -1.52 -19.69 -8.66
CA SER A 372 -1.59 -21.00 -8.01
C SER A 372 -2.45 -21.00 -6.76
N GLY A 373 -2.53 -19.85 -6.09
CA GLY A 373 -3.30 -19.66 -4.88
C GLY A 373 -3.15 -18.24 -4.36
N TYR A 374 -3.61 -18.02 -3.13
CA TYR A 374 -3.39 -16.79 -2.40
C TYR A 374 -3.31 -17.06 -0.90
N MET A 375 -2.48 -16.31 -0.20
CA MET A 375 -2.54 -16.19 1.26
C MET A 375 -3.52 -15.09 1.63
N TRP A 376 -4.16 -15.22 2.78
CA TRP A 376 -5.19 -14.27 3.21
C TRP A 376 -5.16 -13.99 4.71
N ALA A 377 -5.68 -12.82 5.07
CA ALA A 377 -5.96 -12.42 6.45
C ALA A 377 -7.22 -11.55 6.49
N ILE A 378 -8.14 -11.86 7.40
CA ILE A 378 -9.30 -11.02 7.72
C ILE A 378 -8.92 -10.16 8.93
N ILE A 379 -8.98 -8.84 8.74
CA ILE A 379 -8.68 -7.82 9.73
C ILE A 379 -9.99 -7.21 10.23
N THR A 380 -10.18 -7.22 11.55
CA THR A 380 -11.33 -6.62 12.25
C THR A 380 -10.84 -5.81 13.46
N GLU A 381 -11.75 -5.27 14.26
CA GLU A 381 -11.39 -4.62 15.53
C GLU A 381 -10.72 -5.59 16.54
N ASP A 382 -10.97 -6.90 16.42
CA ASP A 382 -10.54 -7.93 17.38
C ASP A 382 -9.32 -8.76 16.92
N THR A 383 -8.75 -8.46 15.76
CA THR A 383 -7.59 -9.18 15.19
C THR A 383 -6.27 -8.50 15.52
N THR A 384 -5.15 -9.12 15.14
CA THR A 384 -3.83 -8.49 15.17
C THR A 384 -3.13 -8.78 13.83
N PRO A 385 -2.98 -7.78 12.94
CA PRO A 385 -3.31 -6.37 13.13
C PRO A 385 -4.82 -6.16 13.27
N SER A 386 -5.22 -5.04 13.88
CA SER A 386 -6.59 -4.55 13.94
C SER A 386 -6.86 -3.57 12.81
N LEU A 387 -8.12 -3.16 12.62
CA LEU A 387 -8.44 -2.13 11.63
C LEU A 387 -7.65 -0.83 11.86
N ASP A 388 -7.45 -0.42 13.11
CA ASP A 388 -6.72 0.81 13.45
C ASP A 388 -5.24 0.77 13.03
N ASP A 389 -4.66 -0.43 12.90
CA ASP A 389 -3.29 -0.66 12.46
C ASP A 389 -3.15 -0.53 10.93
N LEU A 390 -4.25 -0.53 10.16
CA LEU A 390 -4.21 -0.30 8.70
C LEU A 390 -3.94 1.17 8.31
N GLN A 391 -3.46 2.00 9.23
CA GLN A 391 -3.07 3.40 8.98
C GLN A 391 -1.57 3.56 8.66
N GLY A 392 -0.85 2.48 8.35
CA GLY A 392 0.53 2.56 7.90
C GLY A 392 1.41 1.34 8.15
N ASP A 393 0.83 0.14 8.26
CA ASP A 393 1.58 -1.08 8.53
C ASP A 393 1.62 -1.99 7.29
N GLU A 394 2.83 -2.44 6.93
CA GLU A 394 3.07 -3.24 5.73
C GLU A 394 2.80 -4.73 5.95
N PHE A 395 2.53 -5.44 4.86
CA PHE A 395 2.32 -6.88 4.82
C PHE A 395 3.35 -7.56 3.90
N GLY A 396 3.67 -8.80 4.21
CA GLY A 396 4.56 -9.62 3.40
C GLY A 396 4.13 -11.08 3.37
N GLY A 397 4.47 -11.76 2.27
CA GLY A 397 4.22 -13.18 2.13
C GLY A 397 5.36 -14.01 2.69
N TYR A 398 5.05 -14.91 3.63
CA TYR A 398 6.03 -15.80 4.25
C TYR A 398 5.50 -17.21 4.37
N GLY A 399 6.40 -18.18 4.42
CA GLY A 399 6.08 -19.55 4.80
C GLY A 399 7.30 -20.27 5.35
N HIS A 400 7.09 -21.47 5.89
CA HIS A 400 8.18 -22.28 6.41
C HIS A 400 9.05 -22.85 5.27
N PRO A 401 10.38 -22.98 5.50
CA PRO A 401 11.27 -23.56 4.51
C PRO A 401 10.92 -25.03 4.21
N THR A 402 10.95 -25.39 2.94
CA THR A 402 10.89 -26.78 2.48
C THR A 402 11.99 -27.60 3.15
N THR A 403 11.60 -28.52 4.02
CA THR A 403 12.56 -29.48 4.57
C THR A 403 12.77 -30.60 3.54
N PRO A 404 14.01 -30.93 3.13
CA PRO A 404 14.29 -32.09 2.30
C PRO A 404 13.86 -33.37 3.03
N GLY A 405 12.64 -33.83 2.74
CA GLY A 405 11.98 -34.93 3.44
C GLY A 405 11.14 -34.48 4.63
N GLY A 406 10.05 -33.75 4.39
CA GLY A 406 8.87 -33.60 5.26
C GLY A 406 9.16 -33.15 6.69
N GLY A 407 8.92 -31.89 7.03
CA GLY A 407 9.38 -31.27 8.28
C GLY A 407 8.45 -31.38 9.50
N PHE A 408 7.24 -31.95 9.42
CA PHE A 408 6.27 -31.87 10.54
C PHE A 408 6.31 -33.03 11.53
N CYS A 409 6.23 -32.74 12.83
CA CYS A 409 5.80 -33.72 13.82
C CYS A 409 4.27 -33.76 13.89
N PHE A 410 3.60 -34.29 12.85
CA PHE A 410 2.13 -34.29 12.70
C PHE A 410 1.35 -34.62 13.97
N ILE A 411 1.74 -35.66 14.71
CA ILE A 411 1.07 -36.06 15.96
C ILE A 411 1.25 -35.02 17.07
N ALA A 412 2.44 -34.42 17.17
CA ALA A 412 2.72 -33.38 18.16
C ALA A 412 2.00 -32.08 17.81
N THR A 413 2.05 -31.66 16.54
CA THR A 413 1.29 -30.52 16.01
C THR A 413 -0.20 -30.69 16.27
N ALA A 414 -0.77 -31.85 15.94
CA ALA A 414 -2.18 -32.14 16.23
C ALA A 414 -2.48 -32.08 17.73
N ALA A 415 -1.59 -32.57 18.59
CA ALA A 415 -1.76 -32.59 20.05
C ALA A 415 -1.59 -31.21 20.72
N TYR A 416 -0.75 -30.32 20.21
CA TYR A 416 -0.60 -28.96 20.71
C TYR A 416 -1.59 -27.98 20.04
N GLY A 417 -2.10 -28.32 18.86
CA GLY A 417 -2.94 -27.44 18.03
C GLY A 417 -2.17 -26.26 17.45
N THR A 418 -0.85 -26.37 17.44
CA THR A 418 0.12 -25.42 16.89
C THR A 418 1.39 -26.22 16.63
N ASP A 419 2.16 -25.83 15.63
CA ASP A 419 3.46 -26.40 15.30
C ASP A 419 4.64 -25.59 15.88
N THR A 420 4.37 -24.53 16.65
CA THR A 420 5.37 -23.64 17.27
C THR A 420 5.60 -23.90 18.77
N ALA A 421 4.99 -24.94 19.33
CA ALA A 421 5.23 -25.31 20.73
C ALA A 421 6.70 -25.75 20.93
N LYS A 422 7.37 -25.24 21.97
CA LYS A 422 8.80 -25.49 22.26
C LYS A 422 9.13 -26.98 22.41
N GLU A 423 8.15 -27.77 22.85
CA GLU A 423 8.22 -29.21 22.95
C GLU A 423 8.35 -29.90 21.59
N ILE A 424 7.74 -29.33 20.54
CA ILE A 424 7.85 -29.81 19.16
C ILE A 424 9.27 -29.60 18.65
N ASP A 425 9.93 -28.50 19.00
CA ASP A 425 11.32 -28.25 18.62
C ASP A 425 12.29 -29.25 19.24
N THR A 426 12.00 -29.70 20.47
CA THR A 426 12.77 -30.78 21.11
C THR A 426 12.67 -32.08 20.31
N LEU A 427 11.48 -32.39 19.78
CA LEU A 427 11.26 -33.58 18.95
C LEU A 427 11.87 -33.44 17.56
N ARG A 428 11.76 -32.26 16.93
CA ARG A 428 12.42 -31.95 15.65
C ARG A 428 13.93 -32.10 15.78
N LYS A 429 14.53 -31.51 16.82
CA LYS A 429 15.96 -31.64 17.10
C LYS A 429 16.40 -33.09 17.30
N PHE A 430 15.62 -33.88 18.05
CA PHE A 430 15.89 -35.30 18.21
C PHE A 430 15.78 -36.08 16.89
N ARG A 431 14.77 -35.78 16.06
CA ARG A 431 14.63 -36.35 14.71
C ARG A 431 15.87 -36.04 13.88
N ASP A 432 16.28 -34.78 13.84
CA ASP A 432 17.30 -34.30 12.92
C ASP A 432 18.71 -34.71 13.34
N GLU A 433 19.04 -34.56 14.62
CA GLU A 433 20.40 -34.83 15.13
C GLU A 433 20.61 -36.31 15.44
N VAL A 434 19.57 -37.04 15.88
CA VAL A 434 19.72 -38.42 16.38
C VAL A 434 19.10 -39.45 15.45
N LEU A 435 17.88 -39.26 14.96
CA LEU A 435 17.21 -40.29 14.14
C LEU A 435 17.73 -40.28 12.70
N LEU A 436 17.83 -39.11 12.06
CA LEU A 436 18.29 -39.01 10.67
C LEU A 436 19.79 -39.26 10.49
N SER A 437 20.58 -39.21 11.57
CA SER A 437 22.02 -39.48 11.53
C SER A 437 22.39 -40.97 11.37
N ASN A 438 21.40 -41.88 11.38
CA ASN A 438 21.61 -43.31 11.11
C ASN A 438 20.47 -43.93 10.29
N SER A 439 20.78 -45.00 9.54
CA SER A 439 19.87 -45.60 8.56
C SER A 439 18.58 -46.18 9.16
N LEU A 440 18.64 -46.74 10.37
CA LEU A 440 17.45 -47.28 11.04
C LEU A 440 16.52 -46.16 11.53
N GLY A 441 17.08 -45.07 12.06
CA GLY A 441 16.30 -43.90 12.46
C GLY A 441 15.66 -43.21 11.27
N ALA A 442 16.37 -43.08 10.14
CA ALA A 442 15.80 -42.57 8.89
C ALA A 442 14.63 -43.42 8.36
N GLU A 443 14.71 -44.75 8.45
CA GLU A 443 13.62 -45.66 8.06
C GLU A 443 12.41 -45.53 9.00
N PHE A 444 12.64 -45.38 10.31
CA PHE A 444 11.60 -45.11 11.30
C PHE A 444 10.89 -43.78 11.02
N VAL A 445 11.65 -42.73 10.73
CA VAL A 445 11.11 -41.41 10.37
C VAL A 445 10.28 -41.52 9.10
N SER A 446 10.77 -42.21 8.06
CA SER A 446 10.00 -42.44 6.83
C SER A 446 8.65 -43.15 7.08
N LEU A 447 8.64 -44.17 7.95
CA LEU A 447 7.40 -44.85 8.33
C LEU A 447 6.45 -43.93 9.11
N TYR A 448 6.99 -43.10 10.00
CA TYR A 448 6.23 -42.08 10.72
C TYR A 448 5.55 -41.12 9.74
N TYR A 449 6.28 -40.53 8.80
CA TYR A 449 5.71 -39.62 7.79
C TYR A 449 4.64 -40.28 6.92
N LYS A 450 4.79 -41.58 6.63
CA LYS A 450 3.81 -42.33 5.82
C LYS A 450 2.51 -42.65 6.57
N THR A 451 2.57 -42.82 7.88
CA THR A 451 1.45 -43.36 8.68
C THR A 451 0.77 -42.34 9.58
N SER A 452 1.48 -41.29 9.97
CA SER A 452 1.00 -40.32 10.95
C SER A 452 -0.02 -39.29 10.46
N PRO A 453 -0.08 -38.84 9.18
CA PRO A 453 -1.03 -37.79 8.78
C PRO A 453 -2.51 -38.15 9.03
N PRO A 454 -3.03 -39.33 8.64
CA PRO A 454 -4.43 -39.67 8.91
C PRO A 454 -4.75 -39.82 10.41
N ILE A 455 -3.73 -40.14 11.21
CA ILE A 455 -3.86 -40.26 12.67
C ILE A 455 -3.87 -38.87 13.30
N ALA A 456 -3.03 -37.96 12.82
CA ALA A 456 -2.97 -36.57 13.24
C ALA A 456 -4.29 -35.84 12.95
N ASP A 457 -4.86 -36.03 11.76
CA ASP A 457 -6.17 -35.50 11.36
C ASP A 457 -7.29 -35.98 12.29
N PHE A 458 -7.25 -37.25 12.70
CA PHE A 458 -8.23 -37.78 13.64
C PHE A 458 -8.06 -37.18 15.04
N ILE A 459 -6.83 -36.95 15.49
CA ILE A 459 -6.52 -36.36 16.80
C ILE A 459 -6.93 -34.89 16.86
N SER A 460 -6.62 -34.10 15.82
CA SER A 460 -6.87 -32.66 15.77
C SER A 460 -8.36 -32.33 15.88
N GLN A 461 -9.24 -33.22 15.40
CA GLN A 461 -10.69 -33.07 15.47
C GLN A 461 -11.31 -33.36 16.86
N HIS A 462 -10.53 -33.85 17.83
CA HIS A 462 -11.05 -34.34 19.12
C HIS A 462 -10.26 -33.79 20.32
N GLU A 463 -10.76 -32.74 20.98
CA GLU A 463 -10.10 -32.07 22.12
C GLU A 463 -9.67 -33.00 23.28
N ILE A 464 -10.50 -34.01 23.60
CA ILE A 464 -10.16 -35.00 24.64
C ILE A 464 -8.97 -35.86 24.20
N LEU A 465 -8.95 -36.27 22.93
CA LEU A 465 -7.88 -37.09 22.37
C LEU A 465 -6.59 -36.28 22.27
N ARG A 466 -6.70 -35.01 21.86
CA ARG A 466 -5.64 -34.01 21.80
C ARG A 466 -4.92 -33.88 23.14
N THR A 467 -5.70 -33.67 24.21
CA THR A 467 -5.18 -33.57 25.58
C THR A 467 -4.51 -34.87 26.04
N ALA A 468 -5.12 -36.02 25.74
CA ALA A 468 -4.59 -37.33 26.12
C ALA A 468 -3.25 -37.63 25.42
N VAL A 469 -3.15 -37.34 24.11
CA VAL A 469 -1.93 -37.55 23.33
C VAL A 469 -0.83 -36.57 23.78
N ARG A 470 -1.18 -35.30 24.02
CA ARG A 470 -0.21 -34.30 24.49
C ARG A 470 0.44 -34.72 25.82
N VAL A 471 -0.38 -34.93 26.85
CA VAL A 471 0.11 -35.20 28.21
C VAL A 471 0.67 -36.63 28.35
N GLY A 472 -0.02 -37.60 27.76
CA GLY A 472 0.30 -39.02 27.93
C GLY A 472 1.45 -39.52 27.05
N PHE A 473 1.71 -38.86 25.92
CA PHE A 473 2.69 -39.33 24.94
C PHE A 473 3.74 -38.27 24.62
N VAL A 474 3.33 -37.10 24.13
CA VAL A 474 4.24 -36.08 23.60
C VAL A 474 5.08 -35.45 24.71
N ASP A 475 4.45 -34.90 25.75
CA ASP A 475 5.13 -34.31 26.92
C ASP A 475 6.04 -35.33 27.63
N SER A 476 5.60 -36.59 27.70
CA SER A 476 6.36 -37.68 28.34
C SER A 476 7.65 -38.00 27.58
N ILE A 477 7.59 -38.03 26.24
CA ILE A 477 8.79 -38.24 25.40
C ILE A 477 9.73 -37.05 25.52
N VAL A 478 9.21 -35.83 25.46
CA VAL A 478 10.00 -34.60 25.59
C VAL A 478 10.70 -34.53 26.94
N ALA A 479 10.03 -34.91 28.03
CA ALA A 479 10.63 -34.99 29.35
C ALA A 479 11.79 -36.00 29.42
N ILE A 480 11.66 -37.16 28.76
CA ILE A 480 12.74 -38.16 28.68
C ILE A 480 13.93 -37.62 27.89
N LEU A 481 13.69 -36.99 26.74
CA LEU A 481 14.74 -36.40 25.90
C LEU A 481 15.50 -35.30 26.65
N ASN A 482 14.78 -34.38 27.29
CA ASN A 482 15.37 -33.32 28.09
C ASN A 482 16.19 -33.85 29.27
N TRP A 483 15.74 -34.94 29.90
CA TRP A 483 16.52 -35.60 30.96
C TRP A 483 17.83 -36.21 30.42
N SER A 484 17.80 -36.82 29.23
CA SER A 484 18.96 -37.47 28.62
C SER A 484 20.06 -36.52 28.13
N HIS A 485 19.73 -35.25 27.90
CA HIS A 485 20.70 -34.21 27.50
C HIS A 485 21.29 -33.42 28.70
N ALA A 486 20.77 -33.62 29.92
CA ALA A 486 21.25 -32.98 31.14
C ALA A 486 22.28 -33.82 31.94
N SER A 487 22.62 -35.02 31.44
CA SER A 487 23.57 -36.00 32.02
C SER A 487 24.70 -36.29 31.05
#